data_AF-A0A537ANR1-F1
#
_entry.id   AF-A0A537ANR1-F1
#
_cell.length_a   1.000
_cell.length_b   1.000
_cell.length_c   1.000
_cell.angle_alpha   90.00
_cell.angle_beta   90.00
_cell.angle_gamma   90.00
#
_symmetry.space_group_name_H-M   'P 1'
#
loop_
_entity.id
_entity.type
_entity.pdbx_description
1 polymer ?
#
loop_
_entity_poly.entity_id
_entity_poly.type
_entity_poly.pdbx_seq_one_letter_code
_entity_poly.pdbx_strand_id
1 'polypeptide(L)' 'MTQIVDALAALAQETRLKAYRLLVEAGPEGLPAGRIGEELELPPAT' A
#
# COMPACT_ATOMS: atom_id res chain seq x y z
N MET A 1 -23.47 -4.16 3.17
CA MET A 1 -22.75 -4.15 4.47
C MET A 1 -21.57 -5.14 4.41
N THR A 2 -20.55 -4.86 3.61
CA THR A 2 -19.34 -5.72 3.50
C THR A 2 -18.02 -4.96 3.62
N GLN A 3 -18.06 -3.64 3.86
CA GLN A 3 -16.89 -2.76 3.75
C GLN A 3 -15.68 -3.20 4.58
N ILE A 4 -15.90 -3.76 5.78
CA ILE A 4 -14.82 -4.31 6.60
C ILE A 4 -14.20 -5.54 5.94
N VAL A 5 -15.03 -6.44 5.40
CA VAL A 5 -14.57 -7.63 4.67
C VAL A 5 -13.81 -7.21 3.42
N ASP A 6 -14.30 -6.20 2.70
CA ASP A 6 -13.66 -5.66 1.49
C ASP A 6 -12.28 -5.04 1.82
N ALA A 7 -12.17 -4.30 2.92
CA ALA A 7 -10.91 -3.72 3.38
C ALA A 7 -9.89 -4.80 3.81
N LEU A 8 -10.34 -5.81 4.54
CA LEU A 8 -9.49 -6.94 4.93
C LEU A 8 -9.04 -7.75 3.71
N ALA A 9 -9.92 -7.97 2.73
CA ALA A 9 -9.59 -8.61 1.47
C ALA A 9 -8.58 -7.79 0.65
N ALA A 10 -8.66 -6.46 0.69
CA ALA A 10 -7.67 -5.59 0.07
C ALA A 10 -6.28 -5.78 0.70
N LEU A 11 -6.20 -5.78 2.04
CA LEU A 11 -4.96 -5.95 2.79
C LEU A 11 -4.40 -7.39 2.75
N ALA A 12 -5.18 -8.38 2.33
CA ALA A 12 -4.70 -9.76 2.19
C ALA A 12 -3.67 -9.95 1.04
N GLN A 13 -3.49 -8.96 0.16
CA GLN A 13 -2.41 -8.97 -0.82
C GLN A 13 -1.13 -8.40 -0.20
N GLU A 14 -0.05 -9.18 -0.19
CA GLU A 14 1.21 -8.84 0.47
C GLU A 14 1.74 -7.46 0.06
N THR A 15 1.79 -7.16 -1.24
CA THR A 15 2.23 -5.86 -1.75
C THR A 15 1.34 -4.71 -1.26
N ARG A 16 0.02 -4.89 -1.20
CA ARG A 16 -0.91 -3.87 -0.72
C ARG A 16 -0.75 -3.62 0.77
N LEU A 17 -0.52 -4.68 1.56
CA LEU A 17 -0.25 -4.54 2.98
C LEU A 17 1.05 -3.78 3.25
N LYS A 18 2.12 -4.11 2.51
CA LYS A 18 3.40 -3.40 2.62
C LYS A 18 3.26 -1.92 2.25
N ALA A 19 2.60 -1.60 1.13
CA ALA A 19 2.31 -0.22 0.74
C ALA A 19 1.48 0.53 1.79
N TYR A 20 0.45 -0.11 2.34
CA TYR A 20 -0.36 0.46 3.42
C TYR A 20 0.48 0.79 4.66
N ARG A 21 1.38 -0.11 5.08
CA ARG A 21 2.27 0.11 6.22
C ARG A 21 3.23 1.28 5.98
N LEU A 22 3.83 1.38 4.80
CA LEU A 22 4.69 2.52 4.44
C LEU A 22 3.94 3.86 4.52
N LEU A 23 2.69 3.89 4.07
CA LEU A 23 1.85 5.09 4.16
C LEU A 23 1.46 5.42 5.62
N VAL A 24 1.20 4.40 6.45
CA VAL A 24 0.94 4.60 7.88
C VAL A 24 2.17 5.16 8.59
N GLU A 25 3.37 4.68 8.26
CA GLU A 25 4.64 5.18 8.80
C GLU A 25 4.95 6.61 8.34
N ALA A 26 4.66 6.93 7.08
CA ALA A 26 4.84 8.27 6.51
C ALA A 26 3.88 9.32 7.10
N GLY A 27 2.71 8.90 7.58
CA GLY A 27 1.73 9.79 8.17
C GLY A 27 1.03 10.69 7.15
N PRO A 28 0.42 11.80 7.59
CA PRO A 28 -0.38 12.71 6.76
C PRO A 28 0.35 13.30 5.56
N GLU A 29 1.67 13.44 5.64
CA GLU A 29 2.53 13.94 4.58
C GLU A 29 2.59 12.97 3.39
N GLY A 30 2.39 11.67 3.64
CA GLY A 30 2.37 10.62 2.64
C GLY A 30 3.71 10.39 1.94
N LEU A 31 3.67 9.58 0.89
CA LEU A 31 4.84 9.25 0.07
C LEU A 31 4.48 9.30 -1.43
N PRO A 32 5.39 9.75 -2.30
CA PRO A 32 5.21 9.61 -3.74
C PRO A 32 5.08 8.14 -4.14
N ALA A 33 4.15 7.84 -5.06
CA ALA A 33 3.92 6.46 -5.51
C ALA A 33 5.19 5.79 -6.08
N GLY A 34 6.05 6.55 -6.77
CA GLY A 34 7.33 6.05 -7.27
C GLY A 34 8.27 5.59 -6.14
N ARG A 35 8.32 6.33 -5.03
CA ARG A 35 9.12 5.97 -3.84
C ARG A 35 8.58 4.71 -3.17
N ILE A 36 7.26 4.53 -3.14
CA ILE A 36 6.64 3.29 -2.64
C ILE A 36 7.01 2.11 -3.54
N GLY A 37 6.99 2.30 -4.86
CA GLY A 37 7.42 1.29 -5.82
C GLY A 37 8.88 0.89 -5.67
N GLU A 38 9.77 1.87 -5.48
CA GLU A 38 11.20 1.68 -5.21
C GLU A 38 11.43 0.87 -3.92
N GLU A 39 10.82 1.28 -2.80
CA GLU A 39 10.98 0.62 -1.49
C GLU A 39 10.44 -0.82 -1.48
N LEU A 40 9.42 -1.09 -2.29
CA LEU A 40 8.82 -2.41 -2.42
C LEU A 40 9.43 -3.27 -3.54
N GLU A 41 10.48 -2.78 -4.19
CA GLU A 41 11.17 -3.44 -5.32
C GLU A 41 10.20 -3.86 -6.45
N LEU A 42 9.18 -3.03 -6.69
CA LEU A 42 8.16 -3.33 -7.70
C LEU A 42 8.67 -2.97 -9.10
N PRO A 43 8.30 -3.75 -10.13
CA PRO A 43 8.57 -3.35 -11.49
C PRO A 43 7.87 -2.01 -11.79
N PRO A 44 8.45 -1.16 -12.65
CA PRO A 44 7.81 0.08 -13.07
C PRO A 44 6.40 -0.21 -13.59
N ALA A 45 5.41 0.49 -13.04
CA ALA A 45 4.07 0.47 -13.60
C ALA A 45 4.10 1.14 -14.98
N THR A 46 3.53 0.46 -15.98
CA THR A 46 3.37 0.97 -17.36
C THR A 46 2.22 1.96 -17.46
#